data_AF-A0A8B5X327-F1
#
_entry.id   AF-A0A8B5X327-F1
#
_cell.length_a   1.000
_cell.length_b   1.000
_cell.length_c   1.000
_cell.angle_alpha   90.00
_cell.angle_beta   90.00
_cell.angle_gamma   90.00
#
_symmetry.space_group_name_H-M   'P 1'
#
loop_
_entity.id
_entity.type
_entity.pdbx_description
1 polymer ?
#
loop_
_entity_poly.entity_id
_entity_poly.type
_entity_poly.pdbx_seq_one_letter_code
_entity_poly.pdbx_strand_id
1 'polypeptide(L)' 'MTFTIGTRIHVTGNSCSGKSTLARRLADLLNAPCVELDALNWLPGWVGLNQSDPTELERRMSGATSRSSTGS' A
#
# COMPACT_ATOMS: atom_id res chain seq x y z
N MET A 1 -9.60 22.05 -17.30
CA MET A 1 -8.38 21.22 -17.22
C MET A 1 -8.58 20.23 -16.10
N THR A 2 -8.77 18.95 -16.42
CA THR A 2 -8.99 17.90 -15.41
C THR A 2 -7.64 17.25 -15.13
N PHE A 3 -7.14 17.39 -13.91
CA PHE A 3 -5.95 16.66 -13.49
C PHE A 3 -6.36 15.24 -13.12
N THR A 4 -5.75 14.25 -13.78
CA THR A 4 -5.88 12.85 -13.39
C THR A 4 -5.06 12.64 -12.13
N ILE A 5 -5.72 12.68 -10.99
CA ILE A 5 -5.15 12.19 -9.73
C ILE A 5 -4.79 10.70 -9.91
N GLY A 6 -3.56 10.34 -9.55
CA GLY A 6 -3.09 8.96 -9.66
C GLY A 6 -3.98 7.99 -8.89
N THR A 7 -4.08 6.74 -9.36
CA THR A 7 -4.95 5.71 -8.79
C THR A 7 -4.38 5.02 -7.54
N ARG A 8 -3.25 5.50 -7.01
CA ARG A 8 -2.55 4.91 -5.86
C ARG A 8 -2.32 5.97 -4.79
N ILE A 9 -2.63 5.61 -3.55
CA ILE A 9 -2.53 6.50 -2.40
C ILE A 9 -1.56 5.88 -1.41
N HIS A 10 -0.47 6.58 -1.13
CA HIS A 10 0.50 6.17 -0.13
C HIS A 10 0.32 7.05 1.12
N VAL A 11 -0.06 6.42 2.24
CA VAL A 11 -0.27 7.12 3.52
C VAL A 11 0.98 6.97 4.38
N THR A 12 1.72 8.06 4.57
CA THR A 12 2.96 8.11 5.38
C THR A 12 2.87 9.14 6.51
N GLY A 13 3.80 9.09 7.47
CA GLY A 13 3.91 10.05 8.58
C GLY A 13 4.41 9.43 9.90
N ASN A 14 4.59 10.25 10.93
CA ASN A 14 5.21 9.83 12.20
C ASN A 14 4.43 8.76 12.95
N SER A 15 5.14 7.87 13.67
CA SER A 15 4.54 6.89 14.58
C SER A 15 3.48 7.53 15.51
N CYS A 16 2.38 6.82 15.76
CA CYS A 16 1.21 7.29 16.53
C CYS A 16 0.34 8.42 15.92
N SER A 17 0.60 8.89 14.70
CA SER A 17 -0.24 9.91 14.04
C SER A 17 -1.60 9.42 13.49
N GLY A 18 -1.93 8.13 13.65
CA GLY A 18 -3.21 7.57 13.19
C GLY A 18 -3.28 7.18 11.70
N LYS A 19 -2.14 7.05 11.01
CA LYS A 19 -2.06 6.66 9.58
C LYS A 19 -2.87 5.42 9.22
N SER A 20 -2.74 4.33 9.98
CA SER A 20 -3.48 3.10 9.68
C SER A 20 -5.00 3.31 9.84
N THR A 21 -5.43 4.20 10.75
CA THR A 21 -6.85 4.58 10.89
C THR A 21 -7.31 5.40 9.68
N LEU A 22 -6.50 6.36 9.22
CA LEU A 22 -6.79 7.15 8.03
C LEU A 22 -6.83 6.27 6.78
N ALA A 23 -5.82 5.42 6.57
CA ALA A 23 -5.69 4.52 5.43
C ALA A 23 -6.90 3.60 5.33
N ARG A 24 -7.34 3.01 6.45
CA ARG A 24 -8.53 2.16 6.50
C ARG A 24 -9.81 2.91 6.14
N ARG A 25 -10.04 4.09 6.73
CA ARG A 25 -11.20 4.93 6.38
C ARG A 25 -11.19 5.34 4.91
N LEU A 26 -10.02 5.65 4.36
CA LEU A 26 -9.88 6.05 2.97
C LEU A 26 -10.16 4.88 2.02
N ALA A 27 -9.66 3.69 2.36
CA ALA A 27 -9.91 2.45 1.65
C ALA A 27 -11.42 2.11 1.64
N ASP A 28 -12.09 2.23 2.79
CA ASP A 28 -13.53 2.00 2.90
C ASP A 28 -14.32 2.99 2.02
N LEU A 29 -13.97 4.29 2.06
CA LEU A 29 -14.62 5.33 1.27
C LEU A 29 -14.40 5.17 -0.25
N LEU A 30 -13.23 4.70 -0.65
CA LEU A 30 -12.86 4.51 -2.05
C LEU A 30 -13.19 3.11 -2.57
N ASN A 31 -13.73 2.23 -1.71
CA ASN A 31 -13.91 0.80 -1.95
C ASN A 31 -12.64 0.16 -2.56
N ALA A 32 -11.49 0.46 -1.96
CA ALA A 32 -10.17 0.08 -2.43
C ALA A 32 -9.48 -0.83 -1.39
N PRO A 33 -8.58 -1.73 -1.82
CA PRO A 33 -7.81 -2.55 -0.88
C PRO A 33 -6.86 -1.68 -0.04
N CYS A 34 -6.88 -1.88 1.28
CA CYS A 34 -5.90 -1.31 2.21
C CYS A 34 -4.79 -2.33 2.45
N VAL A 35 -3.55 -2.00 2.07
CA VAL A 35 -2.39 -2.88 2.24
C VAL A 35 -1.34 -2.20 3.08
N GLU A 36 -0.92 -2.82 4.18
CA GLU A 36 0.14 -2.31 5.02
C GLU A 36 1.50 -2.56 4.34
N LEU A 37 2.23 -1.48 4.06
CA LEU A 37 3.53 -1.55 3.38
C LEU A 37 4.57 -2.36 4.18
N ASP A 38 4.58 -2.22 5.51
CA ASP A 38 5.47 -3.01 6.37
C ASP A 38 5.26 -4.52 6.20
N ALA A 39 4.03 -4.97 6.01
CA ALA A 39 3.74 -6.39 5.79
C ALA A 39 4.31 -6.91 4.46
N LEU A 40 4.46 -6.04 3.46
CA LEU A 40 5.11 -6.40 2.20
C LEU A 40 6.63 -6.35 2.31
N ASN A 41 7.16 -5.40 3.09
CA ASN A 41 8.59 -5.14 3.24
C ASN A 41 9.30 -6.17 4.13
N TRP A 42 8.69 -6.60 5.23
CA TRP A 42 9.35 -7.49 6.20
C TRP A 42 9.16 -8.97 5.86
N LEU A 43 10.27 -9.67 5.63
CA LEU A 43 10.33 -11.12 5.49
C LEU A 43 10.52 -11.83 6.85
N PRO A 44 10.25 -13.15 6.91
CA PRO A 44 10.67 -13.99 8.03
C PRO A 44 12.16 -13.79 8.32
N GLY A 45 12.49 -13.57 9.59
CA GLY A 45 13.85 -13.23 10.01
C GLY A 45 14.16 -11.73 10.05
N TRP A 46 13.14 -10.86 9.98
CA TRP A 46 13.31 -9.39 10.04
C TRP A 46 14.20 -8.85 8.93
N VAL A 47 14.10 -9.43 7.73
CA VAL A 47 14.82 -8.97 6.54
C VAL A 47 13.93 -7.99 5.78
N GLY A 48 14.37 -6.74 5.65
CA GLY A 48 13.64 -5.68 4.94
C GLY A 48 13.94 -5.70 3.44
N LEU A 49 12.93 -6.04 2.62
CA LEU A 49 13.06 -6.11 1.16
C LEU A 49 13.49 -4.78 0.52
N ASN A 50 13.09 -3.64 1.09
CA ASN A 50 13.55 -2.32 0.62
C ASN A 50 15.08 -2.20 0.59
N GLN A 51 15.79 -2.94 1.45
CA GLN A 51 17.25 -2.94 1.50
C GLN A 51 17.87 -4.17 0.84
N SER A 52 17.25 -5.35 0.96
CA SER A 52 17.82 -6.61 0.47
C SER A 52 17.49 -6.91 -0.99
N ASP A 53 16.24 -6.65 -1.41
CA ASP A 53 15.75 -6.92 -2.77
C ASP A 53 14.58 -5.97 -3.11
N PRO A 54 14.91 -4.76 -3.60
CA PRO A 54 13.92 -3.75 -3.96
C PRO A 54 12.98 -4.22 -5.08
N THR A 55 13.46 -5.08 -5.98
CA THR A 55 12.68 -5.56 -7.13
C THR A 55 11.56 -6.50 -6.67
N GLU A 56 11.83 -7.38 -5.70
CA GLU A 56 10.78 -8.21 -5.10
C GLU A 56 9.77 -7.36 -4.30
N LEU A 57 10.23 -6.31 -3.61
CA LEU A 57 9.32 -5.36 -2.95
C LEU A 57 8.36 -4.70 -3.96
N GLU A 58 8.91 -4.19 -5.07
CA GLU A 58 8.12 -3.57 -6.13
C GLU A 58 7.11 -4.55 -6.74
N ARG A 59 7.51 -5.81 -6.95
CA ARG A 59 6.62 -6.87 -7.44
C ARG A 59 5.46 -7.12 -6.48
N ARG A 60 5.74 -7.18 -5.17
CA ARG A 60 4.71 -7.33 -4.13
C ARG A 60 3.78 -6.14 -4.06
N MET A 61 4.31 -4.92 -4.09
CA MET A 61 3.50 -3.69 -4.12
C MET A 61 2.62 -3.65 -5.37
N SER A 62 3.17 -4.00 -6.54
CA SER A 62 2.43 -4.05 -7.80
C SER A 62 1.31 -5.08 -7.74
N GLY A 63 1.57 -6.29 -7.23
CA GLY A 63 0.52 -7.31 -7.04
C GLY A 63 -0.56 -6.87 -6.05
N ALA A 64 -0.16 -6.28 -4.93
CA ALA A 64 -1.07 -5.84 -3.88
C ALA A 64 -1.91 -4.61 -4.25
N THR A 65 -1.38 -3.72 -5.09
CA THR A 65 -2.07 -2.51 -5.55
C THR A 65 -2.70 -2.66 -6.94
N SER A 66 -2.46 -3.78 -7.63
CA SER A 66 -3.20 -4.12 -8.84
C SER A 66 -4.67 -4.27 -8.44
N ARG A 67 -5.51 -3.34 -8.89
CA ARG A 67 -6.95 -3.42 -8.67
C ARG A 67 -7.45 -4.68 -9.35
N SER A 68 -7.64 -5.75 -8.59
CA SER A 68 -8.37 -6.92 -9.07
C SER A 68 -9.79 -6.44 -9.35
N SER A 69 -10.14 -6.33 -10.63
CA SER A 69 -11.48 -6.08 -11.09
C SER A 69 -12.36 -7.30 -10.78
N THR A 70 -12.66 -7.53 -9.50
CA THR A 70 -13.76 -8.42 -9.12
C THR A 70 -15.03 -7.58 -9.25
N GLY A 71 -15.52 -7.50 -10.49
CA GLY A 71 -16.86 -7.00 -10.76
C GLY A 71 -17.89 -8.00 -10.26
N SER A 72 -18.93 -7.48 -9.62
CA SER A 72 -20.34 -7.82 -9.81
C SER A 72 -21.19 -6.78 -9.10
#